data_AF-A0A967GX27-F1
#
_entry.id   AF-A0A967GX27-F1
#
_cell.length_a   1.000
_cell.length_b   1.000
_cell.length_c   1.000
_cell.angle_alpha   90.00
_cell.angle_beta   90.00
_cell.angle_gamma   90.00
#
_symmetry.space_group_name_H-M   'P 1'
#
loop_
_entity.id
_entity.type
_entity.pdbx_description
1 polymer ?
#
loop_
_entity_poly.entity_id
_entity_poly.type
_entity_poly.pdbx_seq_one_letter_code
_entity_poly.pdbx_strand_id
1 'polypeptide(L)'
;WKSQLAAAAAAGEVLAESRQHVELLLQGTSDPLAEKSIRELVERKEWEELNDRFYKTMAFGTGGLRGRTIGKVVTEAEQGGGGPLDRPEF
;
A
#
# COMPACT_ATOMS: atom_id res chain seq x y z
N TRP A 1 5.05 -10.47 8.61
CA TRP A 1 5.26 -9.42 7.60
C TRP A 1 6.24 -8.33 8.04
N LYS A 2 6.09 -7.61 9.18
CA LYS A 2 7.02 -6.50 9.58
C LYS A 2 8.52 -6.88 9.58
N SER A 3 8.88 -8.03 10.15
CA SER A 3 10.26 -8.53 10.13
C SER A 3 10.77 -8.89 8.72
N GLN A 4 9.88 -9.35 7.83
CA GLN A 4 10.23 -9.64 6.42
C GLN A 4 10.45 -8.35 5.64
N LEU A 5 9.62 -7.33 5.84
CA LEU A 5 9.83 -6.00 5.27
C LEU A 5 11.17 -5.41 5.72
N ALA A 6 11.51 -5.55 7.00
CA ALA A 6 12.81 -5.11 7.53
C ALA A 6 13.98 -5.87 6.89
N ALA A 7 13.84 -7.19 6.70
CA ALA A 7 14.85 -8.01 6.05
C ALA A 7 15.02 -7.65 4.56
N ALA A 8 13.92 -7.46 3.82
CA ALA A 8 13.92 -7.04 2.42
C ALA A 8 14.56 -5.66 2.24
N ALA A 9 14.31 -4.73 3.18
CA ALA A 9 14.99 -3.44 3.19
C ALA A 9 16.49 -3.57 3.46
N ALA A 10 16.91 -4.45 4.39
CA ALA A 10 18.32 -4.73 4.65
C ALA A 10 19.02 -5.43 3.46
N ALA A 11 18.28 -6.22 2.69
CA ALA A 11 18.75 -6.88 1.48
C ALA A 11 18.79 -5.96 0.25
N GLY A 12 18.22 -4.75 0.33
CA GLY A 12 18.13 -3.80 -0.78
C GLY A 12 17.02 -4.09 -1.79
N GLU A 13 16.11 -5.03 -1.50
CA GLU A 13 14.93 -5.32 -2.34
C GLU A 13 13.85 -4.25 -2.17
N VAL A 14 13.74 -3.69 -0.96
CA VAL A 14 12.85 -2.57 -0.63
C VAL A 14 13.69 -1.35 -0.28
N LEU A 15 13.32 -0.18 -0.79
CA LEU A 15 14.01 1.06 -0.44
C LEU A 15 13.78 1.39 1.03
N ALA A 16 14.81 1.87 1.72
CA ALA A 16 14.69 2.29 3.11
C ALA A 16 13.61 3.37 3.29
N GLU A 17 13.52 4.30 2.32
CA GLU A 17 12.49 5.34 2.26
C GLU A 17 11.08 4.75 2.12
N SER A 18 10.90 3.74 1.27
CA SER A 18 9.61 3.03 1.12
C SER A 18 9.15 2.43 2.44
N ARG A 19 10.06 1.79 3.19
CA ARG A 19 9.75 1.28 4.53
C ARG A 19 9.34 2.41 5.47
N GLN A 20 10.07 3.53 5.48
CA GLN A 20 9.73 4.67 6.34
C GLN A 20 8.35 5.25 6.00
N HIS A 21 8.01 5.37 4.71
CA HIS A 21 6.71 5.83 4.25
C HIS A 21 5.57 4.86 4.61
N VAL A 22 5.81 3.55 4.58
CA VAL A 22 4.87 2.54 5.10
C VAL A 22 4.62 2.76 6.59
N GLU A 23 5.67 2.95 7.39
CA GLU A 23 5.55 3.18 8.83
C GLU A 23 4.79 4.49 9.12
N LEU A 24 5.06 5.55 8.36
CA LEU A 24 4.34 6.82 8.45
C LEU A 24 2.85 6.68 8.08
N LEU A 25 2.52 5.95 7.02
CA LEU A 25 1.14 5.68 6.64
C LEU A 25 0.40 4.98 7.79
N LEU A 26 0.98 3.92 8.36
CA LEU A 26 0.35 3.13 9.43
C LEU A 26 0.22 3.90 10.74
N GLN A 27 1.08 4.90 10.99
CA GLN A 27 0.93 5.81 12.12
C GLN A 27 -0.14 6.89 11.87
N GLY A 28 -0.31 7.31 10.62
CA GLY A 28 -1.25 8.37 10.21
C GLY A 28 -2.67 7.87 9.90
N THR A 29 -2.87 6.57 9.72
CA THR A 29 -4.17 5.96 9.43
C THR A 29 -4.62 5.01 10.52
N SER A 30 -5.91 5.01 10.84
CA SER A 30 -6.56 3.96 11.65
C SER A 30 -7.26 2.90 10.78
N ASP A 31 -7.11 3.00 9.46
CA ASP A 31 -7.77 2.12 8.52
C ASP A 31 -7.06 0.74 8.46
N PRO A 32 -7.76 -0.36 8.77
CA PRO A 32 -7.16 -1.69 8.79
C PRO A 32 -6.87 -2.24 7.39
N LEU A 33 -7.40 -1.64 6.31
CA LEU A 33 -7.12 -2.04 4.94
C LEU A 33 -5.66 -1.80 4.61
N ALA A 34 -5.13 -0.64 5.00
CA ALA A 34 -3.74 -0.27 4.74
C ALA A 34 -2.77 -1.33 5.27
N GLU A 35 -2.92 -1.75 6.53
CA GLU A 35 -2.07 -2.79 7.11
C GLU A 35 -2.23 -4.15 6.38
N LYS A 36 -3.47 -4.52 6.02
CA LYS A 36 -3.75 -5.77 5.31
C LYS A 36 -3.12 -5.79 3.91
N SER A 37 -3.23 -4.71 3.14
CA SER A 37 -2.64 -4.61 1.80
C SER A 37 -1.12 -4.66 1.85
N ILE A 38 -0.50 -3.91 2.76
CA ILE A 38 0.97 -3.95 2.95
C ILE A 38 1.41 -5.36 3.35
N ARG A 39 0.69 -5.99 4.29
CA ARG A 39 0.96 -7.36 4.71
C ARG A 39 0.91 -8.32 3.53
N GLU A 40 -0.12 -8.25 2.70
CA GLU A 40 -0.30 -9.14 1.55
C GLU A 40 0.85 -9.00 0.54
N LEU A 41 1.24 -7.77 0.20
CA LEU A 41 2.38 -7.52 -0.69
C LEU A 41 3.69 -8.09 -0.13
N VAL A 42 3.90 -7.96 1.19
CA VAL A 42 5.08 -8.52 1.87
C VAL A 42 5.05 -10.05 1.89
N GLU A 43 3.89 -10.66 2.12
CA GLU A 43 3.73 -12.12 2.09
C GLU A 43 3.92 -12.69 0.68
N ARG A 44 3.53 -11.94 -0.36
CA ARG A 44 3.72 -12.28 -1.78
C ARG A 44 5.10 -11.90 -2.33
N LYS A 45 5.94 -11.22 -1.53
CA LYS A 45 7.26 -10.69 -1.94
C LYS A 45 7.20 -9.71 -3.12
N GLU A 46 6.11 -8.95 -3.20
CA GLU A 46 5.91 -7.90 -4.22
C GLU A 46 6.67 -6.63 -3.82
N TRP A 47 8.00 -6.72 -3.75
CA TRP A 47 8.87 -5.63 -3.30
C TRP A 47 8.88 -4.45 -4.26
N GLU A 48 8.85 -4.72 -5.57
CA GLU A 48 8.75 -3.68 -6.60
C GLU A 48 7.47 -2.86 -6.44
N GLU A 49 6.35 -3.52 -6.17
CA GLU A 49 5.06 -2.85 -5.94
C GLU A 49 5.08 -2.01 -4.66
N LEU A 50 5.71 -2.50 -3.58
CA LEU A 50 5.91 -1.68 -2.38
C LEU A 50 6.77 -0.45 -2.68
N ASN A 51 7.83 -0.59 -3.49
CA ASN A 51 8.62 0.56 -3.89
C ASN A 51 7.82 1.52 -4.75
N ASP A 52 7.07 1.04 -5.74
CA ASP A 52 6.25 1.89 -6.62
C ASP A 52 5.16 2.65 -5.86
N ARG A 53 4.56 2.03 -4.84
CA ARG A 53 3.54 2.65 -3.98
C ARG A 53 4.13 3.64 -2.96
N PHE A 54 5.35 3.39 -2.49
CA PHE A 54 5.93 4.10 -1.35
C PHE A 54 7.26 4.82 -1.66
N TYR A 55 7.70 4.95 -2.92
CA TYR A 55 8.94 5.68 -3.25
C TYR A 55 8.84 7.20 -3.02
N LYS A 56 7.62 7.77 -2.98
CA LYS A 56 7.38 9.18 -2.68
C LYS A 56 6.44 9.34 -1.50
N THR A 57 6.72 10.34 -0.68
CA THR A 57 5.85 10.77 0.41
C THR A 57 4.53 11.27 -0.20
N MET A 58 3.46 10.48 -0.10
CA MET A 58 2.14 10.91 -0.56
C MET A 58 1.72 12.17 0.21
N ALA A 59 1.55 13.29 -0.49
CA ALA A 59 0.90 14.46 0.08
C ALA A 59 -0.57 14.10 0.33
N PHE A 60 -0.94 13.90 1.60
CA PHE A 60 -2.32 13.67 2.02
C PHE A 60 -3.15 14.96 1.79
N GLY A 61 -3.64 15.16 0.57
CA GLY A 61 -4.63 16.18 0.23
C GLY A 61 -6.05 15.67 0.45
N THR A 62 -6.96 16.57 0.87
CA THR A 62 -8.37 16.35 1.27
C THR A 62 -9.29 15.84 0.14
N GLY A 63 -8.97 14.70 -0.45
CA GLY A 63 -9.69 14.13 -1.60
C GLY A 63 -9.57 12.60 -1.71
N GLY A 64 -9.30 11.92 -0.60
CA GLY A 64 -9.00 10.48 -0.60
C GLY A 64 -7.62 10.17 -1.20
N LEU A 65 -7.22 8.89 -1.18
CA LEU A 65 -5.99 8.35 -1.79
C LEU A 65 -5.91 8.70 -3.30
N ARG A 66 -5.59 9.95 -3.65
CA ARG A 66 -5.25 10.37 -5.00
C ARG A 66 -3.74 10.41 -5.16
N GLY A 67 -3.17 9.25 -4.86
CA GLY A 67 -1.83 8.81 -5.26
C GLY A 67 -1.92 7.39 -5.79
N ARG A 68 -3.05 6.99 -6.37
CA ARG A 68 -3.16 5.75 -7.14
C ARG A 68 -2.27 5.90 -8.38
N THR A 69 -0.95 5.76 -8.23
CA THR A 69 -0.23 4.97 -9.22
C THR A 69 -1.06 3.71 -9.34
N ILE A 70 -1.53 3.39 -10.53
CA ILE A 70 -2.28 2.14 -10.75
C ILE A 70 -1.33 1.05 -10.28
N GLY A 71 -1.54 0.56 -9.04
CA GLY A 71 -0.71 -0.47 -8.47
C GLY A 71 -0.77 -1.65 -9.43
N LYS A 72 0.40 -2.12 -9.90
CA LYS A 72 0.42 -3.22 -10.87
C LYS A 72 -0.19 -4.47 -10.25
N VAL A 73 -0.09 -4.59 -8.93
CA VAL A 73 -0.69 -5.67 -8.14
C VAL A 73 -1.76 -5.08 -7.23
N VAL A 74 -3.02 -5.38 -7.50
CA VAL A 74 -4.13 -5.06 -6.58
C VAL A 74 -4.18 -6.14 -5.50
N THR A 75 -4.15 -5.74 -4.23
CA THR A 75 -4.27 -6.68 -3.11
C THR A 75 -5.72 -7.13 -2.95
N GLU A 76 -5.97 -8.35 -2.45
CA GLU A 76 -7.32 -8.81 -2.13
C GLU A 76 -7.98 -7.89 -1.09
N ALA A 77 -7.19 -7.32 -0.19
CA ALA A 77 -7.64 -6.27 0.72
C ALA A 77 -8.15 -5.03 -0.04
N GLU A 78 -7.48 -4.59 -1.11
CA GLU A 78 -7.89 -3.43 -1.92
C GLU A 78 -8.98 -3.72 -2.95
N GLN A 79 -9.24 -5.00 -3.25
CA GLN A 79 -10.46 -5.43 -3.91
C GLN A 79 -11.63 -5.19 -2.96
N GLY A 80 -12.02 -3.92 -2.79
CA GLY A 80 -13.37 -3.58 -2.40
C GLY A 80 -14.32 -4.33 -3.33
N GLY A 81 -15.41 -4.88 -2.79
CA GLY A 81 -16.38 -5.70 -3.53
C GLY A 81 -17.02 -4.94 -4.68
N GLY A 82 -16.28 -4.76 -5.76
CA GLY A 82 -16.69 -4.15 -7.01
C GLY A 82 -17.51 -5.18 -7.76
N GLY A 83 -18.78 -5.32 -7.34
CA GLY A 83 -19.81 -5.83 -8.24
C GLY A 83 -19.81 -4.98 -9.53
N PRO A 84 -20.01 -5.57 -10.72
CA PRO A 84 -19.86 -4.86 -11.99
C PRO A 84 -20.77 -3.65 -12.25
N LEU A 85 -21.80 -3.35 -11.44
CA LEU A 85 -22.84 -2.38 -11.79
C LEU A 85 -23.55 -1.85 -10.52
N ASP A 86 -23.08 -0.76 -9.91
CA ASP A 86 -23.98 0.08 -9.12
C ASP A 86 -23.87 1.52 -9.60
N ARG A 87 -24.91 1.92 -10.33
CA ARG A 87 -25.14 3.27 -10.84
C ARG A 87 -25.52 4.13 -9.63
N PRO A 88 -24.95 5.34 -9.47
CA PRO A 88 -25.42 6.23 -8.42
C PRO A 88 -26.86 6.66 -8.75
N GLU A 89 -27.80 6.24 -7.92
CA GLU A 89 -29.08 6.90 -7.76
C GLU A 89 -29.01 7.74 -6.49
N PHE A 90 -29.06 9.07 -6.63
CA PHE A 90 -29.94 10.03 -5.95
C PHE A 90 -29.61 11.45 -6.43
#